data_AF-A0A969DVI1-F1
#
_entry.id   AF-A0A969DVI1-F1
#
_cell.length_a   1.000
_cell.length_b   1.000
_cell.length_c   1.000
_cell.angle_alpha   90.00
_cell.angle_beta   90.00
_cell.angle_gamma   90.00
#
_symmetry.space_group_name_H-M   'P 1'
#
loop_
_entity.id
_entity.type
_entity.pdbx_description
1 polymer ?
#
loop_
_entity_poly.entity_id
_entity_poly.type
_entity_poly.pdbx_seq_one_letter_code
_entity_poly.pdbx_strand_id
1 'polypeptide(L)'
;MLKSSDRLAILLHGGIRSGDGKTGLALLRYRQGPIVAVIDQAAAGESLADWIDFDRPPIPGEPAEIPIVASIQAALAHQPDVLAIGVAPSGGLLPPAWQAEVAEAVAAGLSIVNGLHSQMARDPLLSQLLAANRRTDHRSTKQWIWDIRQEPAGLQIGRGAARELACRRILTVGSDMAVGAAQLRILQASRRNAYALTADTLVPERDGQTLLLSRAQESDVPRSVSVSLSPLILHTTQNPLSFIHGPIFEPQPMASAR
;
A
#
# COMPACT_ATOMS: atom_id res chain seq x y z
N MET A 1 -11.46 8.58 0.61
CA MET A 1 -10.42 7.54 0.50
C MET A 1 -9.09 8.22 0.22
N LEU A 2 -7.98 7.56 0.57
CA LEU A 2 -6.61 8.08 0.52
C LEU A 2 -6.30 8.71 -0.84
N LYS A 3 -5.88 9.97 -0.87
CA LYS A 3 -5.54 10.71 -2.09
C LYS A 3 -4.03 10.71 -2.33
N SER A 4 -3.63 11.01 -3.58
CA SER A 4 -2.24 11.26 -3.99
C SER A 4 -1.57 12.33 -3.12
N SER A 5 -2.30 13.41 -2.84
CA SER A 5 -1.81 14.57 -2.08
C SER A 5 -1.77 14.41 -0.56
N ASP A 6 -2.43 13.38 -0.01
CA ASP A 6 -2.55 13.23 1.45
C ASP A 6 -1.17 12.96 2.08
N ARG A 7 -0.83 13.74 3.10
CA ARG A 7 0.42 13.62 3.89
C ARG A 7 0.34 12.41 4.80
N LEU A 8 1.20 11.43 4.57
CA LEU A 8 1.12 10.15 5.27
C LEU A 8 2.14 10.06 6.41
N ALA A 9 1.69 9.70 7.61
CA ALA A 9 2.54 9.11 8.64
C ALA A 9 2.40 7.59 8.61
N ILE A 10 3.49 6.84 8.84
CA ILE A 10 3.48 5.37 8.82
C ILE A 10 3.80 4.84 10.21
N LEU A 11 2.86 4.11 10.82
CA LEU A 11 3.11 3.36 12.06
C LEU A 11 3.94 2.11 11.74
N LEU A 12 5.18 2.06 12.20
CA LEU A 12 6.17 1.06 11.78
C LEU A 12 7.07 0.55 12.92
N HIS A 13 6.65 0.63 14.19
CA HIS A 13 7.44 0.13 15.32
C HIS A 13 8.03 -1.26 15.10
N GLY A 14 9.36 -1.36 15.17
CA GLY A 14 10.13 -2.59 14.93
C GLY A 14 10.05 -3.12 13.48
N GLY A 15 9.24 -2.51 12.62
CA GLY A 15 8.98 -2.93 11.25
C GLY A 15 10.10 -2.56 10.28
N ILE A 16 10.93 -1.56 10.61
CA ILE A 16 12.08 -1.20 9.79
C ILE A 16 13.10 -2.36 9.72
N ARG A 17 13.28 -3.06 10.84
CA ARG A 17 14.32 -4.10 11.01
C ARG A 17 13.78 -5.54 10.99
N SER A 18 12.48 -5.73 10.77
CA SER A 18 11.83 -7.04 10.86
C SER A 18 11.02 -7.40 9.61
N GLY A 19 10.61 -8.67 9.54
CA GLY A 19 9.73 -9.18 8.47
C GLY A 19 8.29 -8.67 8.52
N ASP A 20 7.88 -8.03 9.62
CA ASP A 20 6.49 -7.61 9.88
C ASP A 20 6.17 -6.22 9.30
N GLY A 21 7.19 -5.45 8.92
CA GLY A 21 7.06 -4.10 8.35
C GLY A 21 6.89 -4.05 6.83
N LYS A 22 6.68 -5.20 6.16
CA LYS A 22 6.61 -5.29 4.68
C LYS A 22 5.66 -4.25 4.05
N THR A 23 4.56 -3.93 4.73
CA THR A 23 3.60 -2.94 4.24
C THR A 23 4.14 -1.53 4.30
N GLY A 24 4.67 -1.10 5.45
CA GLY A 24 5.29 0.22 5.60
C GLY A 24 6.52 0.41 4.72
N LEU A 25 7.38 -0.61 4.64
CA LEU A 25 8.56 -0.59 3.77
C LEU A 25 8.18 -0.48 2.28
N ALA A 26 7.11 -1.15 1.85
CA ALA A 26 6.62 -1.03 0.48
C ALA A 26 5.95 0.33 0.22
N LEU A 27 5.26 0.91 1.19
CA LEU A 27 4.77 2.29 1.09
C LEU A 27 5.94 3.26 0.88
N LEU A 28 7.00 3.15 1.70
CA LEU A 28 8.20 3.99 1.57
C LEU A 28 8.84 3.90 0.17
N ARG A 29 8.91 2.68 -0.38
CA ARG A 29 9.50 2.42 -1.71
C ARG A 29 8.64 2.86 -2.88
N TYR A 30 7.32 2.68 -2.81
CA TYR A 30 6.47 2.73 -4.01
C TYR A 30 5.39 3.80 -4.01
N ARG A 31 5.05 4.38 -2.86
CA ARG A 31 4.05 5.44 -2.77
C ARG A 31 4.49 6.64 -3.62
N GLN A 32 3.54 7.26 -4.31
CA GLN A 32 3.75 8.43 -5.18
C GLN A 32 3.28 9.76 -4.54
N GLY A 33 2.68 9.68 -3.35
CA GLY A 33 2.31 10.81 -2.49
C GLY A 33 3.22 10.98 -1.27
N PRO A 34 3.17 12.14 -0.59
CA PRO A 34 4.15 12.50 0.42
C PRO A 34 4.05 11.63 1.67
N ILE A 35 5.19 11.16 2.17
CA ILE A 35 5.35 10.52 3.49
C ILE A 35 6.11 11.49 4.39
N VAL A 36 5.47 11.92 5.48
CA VAL A 36 5.98 13.04 6.29
C VAL A 36 6.64 12.61 7.58
N ALA A 37 6.41 11.38 8.02
CA ALA A 37 7.08 10.77 9.16
C ALA A 37 6.93 9.24 9.14
N VAL A 38 7.93 8.55 9.68
CA VAL A 38 7.85 7.13 10.05
C VAL A 38 7.88 7.04 11.57
N ILE A 39 6.96 6.28 12.15
CA ILE A 39 6.86 6.11 13.60
C ILE A 39 7.46 4.77 13.97
N ASP A 40 8.68 4.79 14.52
CA ASP A 40 9.37 3.62 15.05
C ASP A 40 10.25 4.03 16.23
N GLN A 41 9.76 3.75 17.44
CA GLN A 41 10.46 4.03 18.70
C GLN A 41 11.91 3.50 18.74
N ALA A 42 12.17 2.33 18.16
CA ALA A 42 13.48 1.68 18.25
C ALA A 42 14.53 2.27 17.29
N ALA A 43 14.09 3.03 16.29
CA ALA A 43 14.93 3.66 15.27
C ALA A 43 14.78 5.18 15.24
N ALA A 44 14.14 5.77 16.25
CA ALA A 44 13.88 7.21 16.31
C ALA A 44 15.18 8.02 16.24
N GLY A 45 15.24 8.99 15.33
CA GLY A 45 16.42 9.83 15.09
C GLY A 45 17.47 9.22 14.15
N GLU A 46 17.32 7.97 13.72
CA GLU A 46 18.18 7.38 12.68
C GLU A 46 17.76 7.86 11.28
N SER A 47 18.65 7.72 10.30
CA SER A 47 18.33 8.01 8.91
C SER A 47 17.64 6.81 8.26
N LEU A 48 16.52 7.04 7.55
CA LEU A 48 15.90 5.97 6.76
C LEU A 48 16.80 5.48 5.62
N ALA A 49 17.74 6.30 5.16
CA ALA A 49 18.69 5.93 4.11
C ALA A 49 19.62 4.78 4.54
N ASP A 50 19.85 4.60 5.86
CA ASP A 50 20.64 3.49 6.38
C ASP A 50 19.92 2.14 6.23
N TRP A 51 18.60 2.16 6.03
CA TRP A 51 17.74 0.97 6.03
C TRP A 51 17.06 0.70 4.68
N ILE A 52 16.84 1.75 3.88
CA ILE A 52 16.03 1.68 2.66
C ILE A 52 16.66 2.56 1.58
N ASP A 53 16.96 1.93 0.44
CA ASP A 53 17.26 2.68 -0.78
C ASP A 53 15.99 3.30 -1.37
N PHE A 54 15.94 4.63 -1.38
CA PHE A 54 14.90 5.41 -2.06
C PHE A 54 15.26 5.60 -3.53
N ASP A 55 15.03 4.60 -4.38
CA ASP A 55 15.15 4.78 -5.83
C ASP A 55 13.85 5.36 -6.42
N ARG A 56 13.51 6.59 -6.03
CA ARG A 56 12.37 7.34 -6.56
C ARG A 56 12.62 8.85 -6.60
N PRO A 57 12.01 9.59 -7.56
CA PRO A 57 12.15 11.03 -7.63
C PRO A 57 11.56 11.72 -6.38
N PRO A 58 12.01 12.95 -6.06
CA PRO A 58 11.42 13.75 -4.98
C PRO A 58 9.91 13.93 -5.16
N ILE A 59 9.15 13.78 -4.08
CA ILE A 59 7.69 13.95 -4.08
C ILE A 59 7.33 15.35 -3.53
N PRO A 60 6.51 16.14 -4.25
CA PRO A 60 6.03 17.42 -3.73
C PRO A 60 5.32 17.29 -2.37
N GLY A 61 5.72 18.11 -1.41
CA GLY A 61 5.16 18.10 -0.04
C GLY A 61 5.79 17.07 0.90
N GLU A 62 6.68 16.22 0.40
CA GLU A 62 7.52 15.32 1.20
C GLU A 62 8.77 16.06 1.69
N PRO A 63 9.21 15.85 2.95
CA PRO A 63 10.48 16.39 3.40
C PRO A 63 11.67 15.77 2.64
N ALA A 64 12.78 16.51 2.54
CA ALA A 64 13.98 16.02 1.87
C ALA A 64 14.55 14.75 2.54
N GLU A 65 14.43 14.67 3.87
CA GLU A 65 14.66 13.47 4.66
C GLU A 65 13.39 13.18 5.47
N ILE A 66 12.84 11.98 5.31
CA ILE A 66 11.65 11.55 6.05
C ILE A 66 12.11 11.18 7.47
N PRO A 67 11.65 11.88 8.52
CA PRO A 67 12.12 11.63 9.87
C PRO A 67 11.55 10.34 10.43
N ILE A 68 12.38 9.59 11.17
CA ILE A 68 11.94 8.52 12.05
C ILE A 68 11.70 9.12 13.44
N VAL A 69 10.46 9.07 13.91
CA VAL A 69 10.03 9.61 15.19
C VAL A 69 9.57 8.50 16.13
N ALA A 70 9.60 8.77 17.44
CA ALA A 70 9.37 7.75 18.44
C ALA A 70 7.88 7.42 18.70
N SER A 71 6.97 8.32 18.34
CA SER A 71 5.53 8.18 18.62
C SER A 71 4.67 9.01 17.66
N ILE A 72 3.37 8.74 17.65
CA ILE A 72 2.38 9.53 16.93
C ILE A 72 2.40 11.02 17.32
N GLN A 73 2.55 11.38 18.59
CA GLN A 73 2.62 12.79 19.01
C GLN A 73 3.79 13.52 18.36
N ALA A 74 4.96 12.88 18.27
CA ALA A 74 6.09 13.45 17.55
C ALA A 74 5.79 13.57 16.05
N ALA A 75 5.09 12.60 15.46
CA ALA A 75 4.68 12.66 14.06
C ALA A 75 3.69 13.81 13.78
N LEU A 76 2.84 14.20 14.74
CA LEU A 76 1.87 15.30 14.55
C LEU A 76 2.55 16.64 14.24
N ALA A 77 3.79 16.86 14.70
CA ALA A 77 4.57 18.05 14.34
C ALA A 77 4.83 18.17 12.83
N HIS A 78 4.79 17.04 12.11
CA HIS A 78 4.96 16.97 10.66
C HIS A 78 3.63 17.09 9.90
N GLN A 79 2.53 17.37 10.60
CA GLN A 79 1.20 17.64 10.03
C GLN A 79 0.73 16.55 9.04
N PRO A 80 0.68 15.27 9.46
CA PRO A 80 0.07 14.21 8.65
C PRO A 80 -1.45 14.39 8.55
N ASP A 81 -2.01 14.04 7.39
CA ASP A 81 -3.45 13.95 7.17
C ASP A 81 -3.97 12.53 7.50
N VAL A 82 -3.10 11.53 7.33
CA VAL A 82 -3.47 10.11 7.42
C VAL A 82 -2.38 9.34 8.17
N LEU A 83 -2.79 8.41 9.02
CA LEU A 83 -1.94 7.36 9.57
C LEU A 83 -2.14 6.04 8.81
N ALA A 84 -1.08 5.50 8.22
CA ALA A 84 -1.07 4.14 7.68
C ALA A 84 -0.48 3.15 8.67
N ILE A 85 -1.18 2.03 8.88
CA ILE A 85 -0.67 0.90 9.66
C ILE A 85 0.30 0.09 8.80
N GLY A 86 1.60 0.37 8.95
CA GLY A 86 2.68 -0.21 8.16
C GLY A 86 3.23 -1.54 8.70
N VAL A 87 2.87 -1.89 9.94
CA VAL A 87 3.29 -3.12 10.62
C VAL A 87 2.14 -4.12 10.71
N ALA A 88 2.46 -5.41 10.60
CA ALA A 88 1.53 -6.51 10.81
C ALA A 88 2.12 -7.55 11.76
N PRO A 89 1.92 -7.41 13.09
CA PRO A 89 2.41 -8.36 14.07
C PRO A 89 1.85 -9.77 13.86
N SER A 90 2.60 -10.77 14.29
CA SER A 90 2.11 -12.15 14.39
C SER A 90 0.82 -12.19 15.24
N GLY A 91 -0.22 -12.82 14.70
CA GLY A 91 -1.57 -12.84 15.30
C GLY A 91 -2.53 -11.76 14.77
N GLY A 92 -2.06 -10.81 13.95
CA GLY A 92 -2.92 -9.90 13.19
C GLY A 92 -3.55 -8.74 13.98
N LEU A 93 -3.15 -8.56 15.24
CA LEU A 93 -3.59 -7.49 16.12
C LEU A 93 -2.40 -6.61 16.52
N LEU A 94 -2.64 -5.30 16.63
CA LEU A 94 -1.65 -4.40 17.23
C LEU A 94 -1.57 -4.65 18.75
N PRO A 95 -0.39 -4.56 19.37
CA PRO A 95 -0.27 -4.48 20.82
C PRO A 95 -1.06 -3.30 21.39
N PRO A 96 -1.52 -3.35 22.65
CA PRO A 96 -2.32 -2.28 23.25
C PRO A 96 -1.69 -0.88 23.17
N ALA A 97 -0.36 -0.78 23.32
CA ALA A 97 0.35 0.49 23.19
C ALA A 97 0.19 1.12 21.80
N TRP A 98 0.26 0.31 20.73
CA TRP A 98 0.10 0.81 19.36
C TRP A 98 -1.37 1.08 19.01
N GLN A 99 -2.32 0.36 19.63
CA GLN A 99 -3.74 0.71 19.52
C GLN A 99 -4.03 2.09 20.15
N ALA A 100 -3.37 2.42 21.26
CA ALA A 100 -3.47 3.75 21.86
C ALA A 100 -2.97 4.83 20.90
N GLU A 101 -1.85 4.62 20.21
CA GLU A 101 -1.35 5.57 19.19
C GLU A 101 -2.32 5.75 18.02
N VAL A 102 -3.02 4.68 17.60
CA VAL A 102 -4.09 4.79 16.60
C VAL A 102 -5.25 5.63 17.10
N ALA A 103 -5.68 5.43 18.36
CA ALA A 103 -6.72 6.24 18.97
C ALA A 103 -6.31 7.71 19.09
N GLU A 104 -5.06 7.98 19.46
CA GLU A 104 -4.48 9.33 19.53
C GLU A 104 -4.43 10.00 18.14
N ALA A 105 -4.05 9.26 17.09
CA ALA A 105 -4.11 9.74 15.72
C ALA A 105 -5.53 10.14 15.31
N VAL A 106 -6.52 9.29 15.60
CA VAL A 106 -7.93 9.61 15.32
C VAL A 106 -8.35 10.84 16.12
N ALA A 107 -8.06 10.91 17.42
CA ALA A 107 -8.38 12.07 18.26
C ALA A 107 -7.75 13.37 17.73
N ALA A 108 -6.55 13.29 17.16
CA ALA A 108 -5.84 14.42 16.55
C ALA A 108 -6.37 14.83 15.16
N GLY A 109 -7.38 14.14 14.60
CA GLY A 109 -7.99 14.52 13.33
C GLY A 109 -7.48 13.74 12.10
N LEU A 110 -6.60 12.75 12.28
CA LEU A 110 -6.06 11.96 11.16
C LEU A 110 -7.06 10.89 10.69
N SER A 111 -7.09 10.63 9.38
CA SER A 111 -7.76 9.42 8.86
C SER A 111 -6.85 8.19 9.02
N ILE A 112 -7.42 6.98 9.04
CA ILE A 112 -6.67 5.74 9.25
C ILE A 112 -6.76 4.84 8.03
N VAL A 113 -5.61 4.31 7.61
CA VAL A 113 -5.50 3.26 6.61
C VAL A 113 -5.05 1.98 7.31
N ASN A 114 -5.97 1.04 7.46
CA ASN A 114 -5.75 -0.20 8.19
C ASN A 114 -5.56 -1.38 7.24
N GLY A 115 -4.38 -1.99 7.32
CA GLY A 115 -4.02 -3.19 6.58
C GLY A 115 -4.30 -4.51 7.30
N LEU A 116 -4.66 -4.48 8.58
CA LEU A 116 -4.79 -5.67 9.41
C LEU A 116 -6.07 -6.46 9.09
N HIS A 117 -6.13 -7.70 9.60
CA HIS A 117 -7.34 -8.52 9.54
C HIS A 117 -8.46 -7.96 10.43
N SER A 118 -8.09 -7.40 11.57
CA SER A 118 -9.00 -6.78 12.51
C SER A 118 -9.54 -5.48 11.97
N GLN A 119 -10.86 -5.30 12.04
CA GLN A 119 -11.55 -4.15 11.45
C GLN A 119 -11.62 -2.99 12.43
N MET A 120 -10.89 -1.93 12.13
CA MET A 120 -10.84 -0.74 12.98
C MET A 120 -12.08 0.13 12.84
N ALA A 121 -12.76 0.12 11.69
CA ALA A 121 -13.98 0.90 11.50
C ALA A 121 -15.16 0.41 12.36
N ARG A 122 -15.05 -0.78 12.97
CA ARG A 122 -16.05 -1.34 13.90
C ARG A 122 -15.67 -1.16 15.36
N ASP A 123 -14.50 -0.59 15.64
CA ASP A 123 -14.05 -0.33 17.01
C ASP A 123 -14.93 0.77 17.65
N PRO A 124 -15.56 0.52 18.81
CA PRO A 124 -16.42 1.50 19.46
C PRO A 124 -15.69 2.78 19.88
N LEU A 125 -14.46 2.67 20.37
CA LEU A 125 -13.65 3.81 20.80
C LEU A 125 -13.30 4.68 19.59
N LEU A 126 -12.79 4.08 18.51
CA LEU A 126 -12.45 4.85 17.30
C LEU A 126 -13.68 5.49 16.67
N SER A 127 -14.82 4.81 16.68
CA SER A 127 -16.10 5.35 16.19
C SER A 127 -16.56 6.56 17.02
N GLN A 128 -16.41 6.51 18.34
CA GLN A 128 -16.74 7.62 19.23
C GLN A 128 -15.82 8.82 18.98
N LEU A 129 -14.51 8.59 18.83
CA LEU A 129 -13.54 9.65 18.54
C LEU A 129 -13.82 10.34 17.20
N LEU A 130 -14.10 9.56 16.14
CA LEU A 130 -14.52 10.11 14.85
C LEU A 130 -15.79 10.97 14.98
N ALA A 131 -16.79 10.50 15.73
CA ALA A 131 -18.03 11.25 15.94
C ALA A 131 -17.80 12.53 16.76
N ALA A 132 -16.89 12.51 17.74
CA ALA A 132 -16.52 13.68 18.52
C ALA A 132 -15.88 14.75 17.63
N ASN A 133 -14.88 14.37 16.82
CA ASN A 133 -14.17 15.30 15.95
C ASN A 133 -15.07 15.96 14.90
N ARG A 134 -16.04 15.21 14.36
CA ARG A 134 -17.02 15.76 13.41
C ARG A 134 -17.86 16.91 13.98
N ARG A 135 -18.01 16.99 15.30
CA ARG A 135 -18.76 18.08 15.97
C ARG A 135 -17.90 19.32 16.22
N THR A 136 -16.58 19.15 16.36
CA THR A 136 -15.67 20.21 16.80
C THR A 136 -14.92 20.88 15.66
N ASP A 137 -14.65 20.18 14.56
CA ASP A 137 -13.88 20.72 13.44
C ASP A 137 -14.50 20.36 12.08
N HIS A 138 -14.64 21.37 11.22
CA HIS A 138 -15.15 21.21 9.88
C HIS A 138 -14.20 20.41 8.97
N ARG A 139 -12.89 20.39 9.24
CA ARG A 139 -11.94 19.49 8.54
C ARG A 139 -12.19 18.02 8.91
N SER A 140 -12.53 17.75 10.17
CA SER A 140 -12.83 16.41 10.70
C SER A 140 -14.09 15.76 10.14
N THR A 141 -14.97 16.53 9.49
CA THR A 141 -16.10 15.99 8.71
C THR A 141 -15.66 15.02 7.60
N LYS A 142 -14.38 15.08 7.21
CA LYS A 142 -13.78 14.24 6.18
C LYS A 142 -12.92 13.11 6.73
N GLN A 143 -12.82 12.91 8.04
CA GLN A 143 -12.10 11.77 8.62
C GLN A 143 -12.78 10.44 8.25
N TRP A 144 -11.97 9.44 7.93
CA TRP A 144 -12.40 8.08 7.64
C TRP A 144 -11.40 7.05 8.20
N ILE A 145 -11.90 5.84 8.45
CA ILE A 145 -11.08 4.65 8.68
C ILE A 145 -11.33 3.72 7.51
N TRP A 146 -10.27 3.31 6.83
CA TRP A 146 -10.33 2.41 5.69
C TRP A 146 -9.69 1.07 6.03
N ASP A 147 -10.54 0.08 6.30
CA ASP A 147 -10.15 -1.32 6.43
C ASP A 147 -9.99 -1.94 5.03
N ILE A 148 -8.76 -2.04 4.54
CA ILE A 148 -8.51 -2.45 3.15
C ILE A 148 -8.83 -3.92 2.87
N ARG A 149 -8.88 -4.72 3.94
CA ARG A 149 -9.23 -6.14 3.90
C ARG A 149 -10.73 -6.39 4.02
N GLN A 150 -11.55 -5.34 4.16
CA GLN A 150 -13.00 -5.49 4.11
C GLN A 150 -13.41 -5.99 2.73
N GLU A 151 -14.01 -7.18 2.70
CA GLU A 151 -14.56 -7.78 1.49
C GLU A 151 -15.63 -6.86 0.89
N PRO A 152 -15.60 -6.61 -0.43
CA PRO A 152 -16.67 -5.92 -1.13
C PRO A 152 -18.01 -6.63 -1.01
N ALA A 153 -19.08 -5.87 -0.85
CA ALA A 153 -20.43 -6.42 -0.94
C ALA A 153 -20.75 -6.89 -2.37
N GLY A 154 -21.63 -7.89 -2.49
CA GLY A 154 -22.19 -8.29 -3.78
C GLY A 154 -21.24 -9.11 -4.67
N LEU A 155 -20.18 -9.70 -4.12
CA LEU A 155 -19.35 -10.64 -4.87
C LEU A 155 -20.15 -11.86 -5.31
N GLN A 156 -19.93 -12.27 -6.55
CA GLN A 156 -20.53 -13.45 -7.15
C GLN A 156 -19.46 -14.48 -7.48
N ILE A 157 -19.86 -15.75 -7.56
CA ILE A 157 -18.97 -16.83 -7.99
C ILE A 157 -18.43 -16.51 -9.38
N GLY A 158 -17.10 -16.60 -9.56
CA GLY A 158 -16.44 -16.31 -10.83
C GLY A 158 -16.94 -17.22 -11.95
N ARG A 159 -17.40 -16.61 -13.05
CA ARG A 159 -17.92 -17.32 -14.25
C ARG A 159 -17.00 -17.23 -15.47
N GLY A 160 -15.75 -16.81 -15.29
CA GLY A 160 -14.81 -16.65 -16.40
C GLY A 160 -15.07 -15.46 -17.33
N ALA A 161 -15.95 -14.53 -16.96
CA ALA A 161 -16.31 -13.35 -17.77
C ALA A 161 -15.08 -12.51 -18.22
N ALA A 162 -14.00 -12.53 -17.43
CA ALA A 162 -12.74 -11.86 -17.80
C ALA A 162 -12.12 -12.38 -19.11
N ARG A 163 -12.48 -13.59 -19.59
CA ARG A 163 -11.99 -14.16 -20.85
C ARG A 163 -12.53 -13.43 -22.08
N GLU A 164 -13.68 -12.76 -21.95
CA GLU A 164 -14.34 -12.00 -23.03
C GLU A 164 -13.76 -10.59 -23.21
N LEU A 165 -12.95 -10.12 -22.26
CA LEU A 165 -12.33 -8.79 -22.34
C LEU A 165 -11.24 -8.75 -23.42
N ALA A 166 -11.22 -7.68 -24.21
CA ALA A 166 -10.23 -7.46 -25.27
C ALA A 166 -8.83 -7.08 -24.76
N CYS A 167 -8.69 -6.71 -23.47
CA CYS A 167 -7.41 -6.28 -22.90
C CYS A 167 -6.46 -7.47 -22.61
N ARG A 168 -5.16 -7.19 -22.63
CA ARG A 168 -4.13 -8.15 -22.18
C ARG A 168 -4.14 -8.25 -20.66
N ARG A 169 -4.22 -9.47 -20.16
CA ARG A 169 -4.20 -9.79 -18.72
C ARG A 169 -2.85 -10.39 -18.36
N ILE A 170 -2.12 -9.73 -17.48
CA ILE A 170 -0.82 -10.22 -16.99
C ILE A 170 -0.98 -10.64 -15.53
N LEU A 171 -0.72 -11.92 -15.25
CA LEU A 171 -0.62 -12.48 -13.92
C LEU A 171 0.86 -12.71 -13.60
N THR A 172 1.33 -12.13 -12.50
CA THR A 172 2.67 -12.38 -11.97
C THR A 172 2.59 -13.55 -11.00
N VAL A 173 3.30 -14.63 -11.29
CA VAL A 173 3.41 -15.81 -10.40
C VAL A 173 4.81 -15.88 -9.82
N GLY A 174 4.93 -16.36 -8.57
CA GLY A 174 6.19 -16.61 -7.90
C GLY A 174 6.24 -18.04 -7.39
N SER A 175 7.44 -18.57 -7.19
CA SER A 175 7.65 -19.91 -6.62
C SER A 175 7.28 -20.01 -5.14
N ASP A 176 7.23 -18.88 -4.44
CA ASP A 176 6.90 -18.77 -3.02
C ASP A 176 6.30 -17.37 -2.73
N MET A 177 5.87 -17.15 -1.49
CA MET A 177 5.41 -15.86 -0.99
C MET A 177 6.59 -14.89 -0.78
N ALA A 178 6.33 -13.59 -0.91
CA ALA A 178 7.31 -12.51 -0.68
C ALA A 178 8.59 -12.56 -1.56
N VAL A 179 8.56 -13.27 -2.69
CA VAL A 179 9.68 -13.35 -3.66
C VAL A 179 9.71 -12.23 -4.71
N GLY A 180 8.95 -11.14 -4.52
CA GLY A 180 8.97 -9.99 -5.44
C GLY A 180 7.87 -9.97 -6.51
N ALA A 181 6.94 -10.92 -6.55
CA ALA A 181 5.90 -10.98 -7.59
C ALA A 181 5.03 -9.70 -7.64
N ALA A 182 4.62 -9.20 -6.47
CA ALA A 182 3.86 -7.95 -6.36
C ALA A 182 4.71 -6.73 -6.74
N GLN A 183 5.99 -6.70 -6.32
CA GLN A 183 6.94 -5.64 -6.63
C GLN A 183 7.20 -5.53 -8.14
N LEU A 184 7.32 -6.67 -8.83
CA LEU A 184 7.45 -6.71 -10.29
C LEU A 184 6.24 -6.07 -10.96
N ARG A 185 5.02 -6.31 -10.46
CA ARG A 185 3.80 -5.70 -11.01
C ARG A 185 3.79 -4.18 -10.81
N ILE A 186 4.21 -3.70 -9.64
CA ILE A 186 4.33 -2.25 -9.36
C ILE A 186 5.35 -1.62 -10.31
N LEU A 187 6.54 -2.22 -10.44
CA LEU A 187 7.58 -1.73 -11.34
C LEU A 187 7.13 -1.71 -12.80
N GLN A 188 6.43 -2.74 -13.26
CA GLN A 188 5.85 -2.79 -14.61
C GLN A 188 4.80 -1.70 -14.83
N ALA A 189 3.95 -1.43 -13.84
CA ALA A 189 2.96 -0.36 -13.90
C ALA A 189 3.65 1.02 -13.97
N SER A 190 4.64 1.27 -13.09
CA SER A 190 5.41 2.53 -13.09
C SER A 190 6.21 2.74 -14.39
N ARG A 191 6.72 1.66 -15.01
CA ARG A 191 7.47 1.70 -16.28
C ARG A 191 6.60 1.86 -17.53
N ARG A 192 5.27 1.66 -17.45
CA ARG A 192 4.38 1.77 -18.63
C ARG A 192 4.13 3.18 -19.12
N ASN A 193 4.53 4.21 -18.38
CA ASN A 193 4.66 5.55 -18.95
C ASN A 193 5.76 5.64 -20.05
N ALA A 194 6.61 4.61 -20.23
CA ALA A 194 7.66 4.56 -21.24
C ALA A 194 7.35 3.65 -22.46
N TYR A 195 6.29 2.82 -22.41
CA TYR A 195 5.88 1.97 -23.53
C TYR A 195 4.42 2.25 -23.85
N ALA A 196 4.15 2.71 -25.08
CA ALA A 196 2.82 2.99 -25.60
C ALA A 196 1.93 1.72 -25.66
N LEU A 197 1.47 1.26 -24.49
CA LEU A 197 0.38 0.33 -24.33
C LEU A 197 -0.81 1.18 -23.88
N THR A 198 -1.84 1.25 -24.70
CA THR A 198 -3.05 2.04 -24.44
C THR A 198 -3.65 1.68 -23.09
N ALA A 199 -4.10 2.72 -22.38
CA ALA A 199 -4.63 2.67 -21.03
C ALA A 199 -6.02 2.02 -21.00
N ASP A 200 -6.11 0.73 -21.33
CA ASP A 200 -7.34 -0.03 -21.24
C ASP A 200 -7.18 -1.09 -20.14
N THR A 201 -7.59 -0.66 -18.95
CA THR A 201 -8.15 -1.50 -17.88
C THR A 201 -7.38 -2.77 -17.54
N LEU A 202 -6.29 -2.60 -16.78
CA LEU A 202 -5.93 -3.58 -15.77
C LEU A 202 -7.07 -3.64 -14.75
N VAL A 203 -7.91 -4.67 -14.80
CA VAL A 203 -8.71 -5.08 -13.63
C VAL A 203 -7.72 -5.78 -12.69
N PRO A 204 -7.24 -5.13 -11.61
CA PRO A 204 -6.21 -5.72 -10.78
C PRO A 204 -6.87 -6.66 -9.78
N GLU A 205 -6.44 -7.92 -9.76
CA GLU A 205 -6.67 -8.77 -8.60
C GLU A 205 -6.12 -8.09 -7.33
N ARG A 206 -6.93 -8.14 -6.26
CA ARG A 206 -6.67 -7.51 -4.97
C ARG A 206 -5.81 -8.42 -4.09
N ASP A 207 -4.72 -8.93 -4.65
CA ASP A 207 -3.92 -9.94 -3.97
C ASP A 207 -2.88 -9.25 -3.08
N GLY A 208 -3.34 -8.89 -1.88
CA GLY A 208 -2.49 -8.42 -0.79
C GLY A 208 -2.62 -6.94 -0.47
N GLN A 209 -2.65 -6.68 0.84
CA GLN A 209 -2.68 -5.37 1.50
C GLN A 209 -1.70 -4.35 0.91
N THR A 210 -0.44 -4.76 0.67
CA THR A 210 0.64 -3.89 0.17
C THR A 210 0.34 -3.32 -1.23
N LEU A 211 -0.24 -4.13 -2.10
CA LEU A 211 -0.54 -3.73 -3.48
C LEU A 211 -1.73 -2.77 -3.54
N LEU A 212 -2.71 -2.95 -2.65
CA LEU A 212 -3.86 -2.04 -2.54
C LEU A 212 -3.46 -0.64 -2.06
N LEU A 213 -2.53 -0.57 -1.10
CA LEU A 213 -2.10 0.70 -0.51
C LEU A 213 -1.19 1.53 -1.41
N SER A 214 -0.35 0.87 -2.20
CA SER A 214 0.47 1.55 -3.22
C SER A 214 -0.37 2.07 -4.39
N ARG A 215 -1.57 1.49 -4.63
CA ARG A 215 -2.45 1.82 -5.77
C ARG A 215 -3.57 2.81 -5.51
N ALA A 216 -3.93 3.11 -4.26
CA ALA A 216 -5.02 4.03 -3.93
C ALA A 216 -4.86 5.46 -4.53
N GLN A 217 -3.79 5.72 -5.27
CA GLN A 217 -3.36 7.01 -5.80
C GLN A 217 -3.39 7.10 -7.34
N GLU A 218 -3.77 6.04 -8.07
CA GLU A 218 -3.75 6.05 -9.55
C GLU A 218 -4.82 6.98 -10.19
N SER A 219 -5.70 7.63 -9.42
CA SER A 219 -6.71 8.52 -9.99
C SER A 219 -6.20 9.89 -10.45
N ASP A 220 -4.94 10.29 -10.19
CA ASP A 220 -4.46 11.67 -10.42
C ASP A 220 -2.99 11.85 -10.90
N VAL A 221 -2.33 10.88 -11.56
CA VAL A 221 -0.91 11.04 -11.95
C VAL A 221 -0.71 11.63 -13.36
N PRO A 222 0.12 12.68 -13.57
CA PRO A 222 0.43 13.23 -14.89
C PRO A 222 1.31 12.32 -15.77
N ARG A 223 1.17 12.47 -17.09
CA ARG A 223 1.60 11.57 -18.18
C ARG A 223 3.12 11.46 -18.48
N SER A 224 4.03 11.92 -17.63
CA SER A 224 5.46 11.84 -17.97
C SER A 224 6.39 11.91 -16.76
N VAL A 225 7.07 10.80 -16.45
CA VAL A 225 8.26 10.78 -15.59
C VAL A 225 9.31 9.90 -16.27
N SER A 226 10.48 10.47 -16.54
CA SER A 226 11.67 9.77 -17.02
C SER A 226 12.44 9.24 -15.80
N VAL A 227 12.69 7.94 -15.73
CA VAL A 227 13.51 7.33 -14.67
C VAL A 227 14.75 6.71 -15.30
N SER A 228 15.92 7.09 -14.78
CA SER A 228 17.24 6.61 -15.21
C SER A 228 17.49 5.19 -14.69
N LEU A 229 18.08 4.35 -15.52
CA LEU A 229 18.35 2.94 -15.25
C LEU A 229 19.63 2.80 -14.40
N SER A 230 19.49 2.35 -13.15
CA SER A 230 20.58 1.69 -12.41
C SER A 230 20.21 0.22 -12.17
N PRO A 231 21.13 -0.74 -12.40
CA PRO A 231 20.83 -2.15 -12.20
C PRO A 231 20.76 -2.46 -10.70
N LEU A 232 19.54 -2.58 -10.16
CA LEU A 232 19.33 -3.14 -8.83
C LEU A 232 19.55 -4.65 -8.91
N ILE A 233 20.76 -5.09 -8.58
CA ILE A 233 21.06 -6.50 -8.33
C ILE A 233 20.35 -6.86 -7.02
N LEU A 234 19.21 -7.53 -7.13
CA LEU A 234 18.57 -8.20 -5.99
C LEU A 234 19.49 -9.34 -5.56
N HIS A 235 20.39 -9.05 -4.62
CA HIS A 235 21.31 -10.03 -4.05
C HIS A 235 20.61 -10.87 -2.98
N THR A 236 19.46 -11.48 -3.29
CA THR A 236 18.91 -12.56 -2.46
C THR A 236 18.25 -13.64 -3.34
N THR A 237 18.75 -14.86 -3.19
CA THR A 237 18.31 -16.15 -3.76
C THR A 237 18.84 -16.52 -5.16
N GLN A 238 19.53 -17.67 -5.23
CA GLN A 238 20.23 -18.24 -6.38
C GLN A 238 19.30 -18.83 -7.47
N ASN A 239 18.08 -18.33 -7.67
CA ASN A 239 17.17 -18.88 -8.67
C ASN A 239 16.80 -17.85 -9.75
N PRO A 240 17.11 -18.10 -11.03
CA PRO A 240 16.66 -17.22 -12.11
C PRO A 240 15.12 -17.24 -12.21
N LEU A 241 14.54 -16.05 -12.37
CA LEU A 241 13.12 -15.88 -12.68
C LEU A 241 12.81 -16.49 -14.06
N SER A 242 11.98 -17.53 -14.10
CA SER A 242 11.54 -18.17 -15.33
C SER A 242 10.25 -17.51 -15.85
N PHE A 243 10.26 -17.02 -17.09
CA PHE A 243 9.05 -16.58 -17.79
C PHE A 243 8.40 -17.79 -18.46
N ILE A 244 7.22 -18.20 -18.00
CA ILE A 244 6.43 -19.24 -18.68
C ILE A 244 5.60 -18.57 -19.77
N HIS A 245 6.06 -18.69 -21.01
CA HIS A 245 5.23 -18.45 -22.19
C HIS A 245 4.48 -19.75 -22.52
N GLY A 246 3.25 -19.88 -22.05
CA GLY A 246 2.35 -20.96 -22.46
C GLY A 246 1.65 -20.64 -23.78
N PRO A 247 1.41 -21.62 -24.67
CA PRO A 247 0.62 -21.40 -25.87
C PRO A 247 -0.83 -21.03 -25.51
N ILE A 248 -1.44 -20.21 -26.37
CA ILE A 248 -2.86 -19.86 -26.31
C ILE A 248 -3.65 -21.15 -26.50
N PHE A 249 -4.31 -21.64 -25.45
CA PHE A 249 -5.26 -22.74 -25.57
C PHE A 249 -6.50 -22.25 -26.32
N GLU A 250 -6.62 -22.64 -27.59
CA GLU A 250 -7.89 -22.56 -28.32
C GLU A 250 -8.93 -23.44 -27.62
N PRO A 251 -10.12 -22.91 -27.30
CA PRO A 251 -11.18 -23.72 -26.73
C PRO A 251 -11.68 -24.74 -27.75
N GLN A 252 -11.47 -26.03 -27.48
CA GLN A 252 -12.15 -27.12 -28.19
C GLN A 252 -13.65 -27.06 -27.86
N PRO A 253 -14.55 -27.18 -28.85
CA PRO A 253 -15.99 -27.19 -28.60
C PRO A 253 -16.37 -28.41 -27.76
N MET A 254 -17.12 -28.19 -26.67
CA MET A 254 -17.70 -29.27 -25.89
C MET A 254 -18.66 -30.07 -26.78
N ALA A 255 -18.40 -31.36 -26.93
CA ALA A 255 -19.37 -32.30 -27.49
C ALA A 255 -20.61 -32.31 -26.58
N SER A 256 -21.78 -32.07 -27.15
CA SER A 256 -23.06 -32.17 -26.44
C SER A 256 -23.26 -33.60 -25.95
N ALA A 257 -23.21 -33.82 -24.64
CA ALA A 257 -23.73 -35.03 -24.05
C ALA A 257 -25.27 -34.97 -24.10
N ARG A 258 -25.86 -35.87 -24.88
CA ARG A 258 -27.27 -36.28 -24.77
C ARG A 258 -27.43 -37.26 -23.61
#